data_AF-A0A246AHI8-F1
#
_entry.id   AF-A0A246AHI8-F1
#
_cell.length_a   1.000
_cell.length_b   1.000
_cell.length_c   1.000
_cell.angle_alpha   90.00
_cell.angle_beta   90.00
_cell.angle_gamma   90.00
#
_symmetry.space_group_name_H-M   'P 1'
#
loop_
_entity.id
_entity.type
_entity.pdbx_description
1 polymer ?
#
loop_
_entity_poly.entity_id
_entity_poly.type
_entity_poly.pdbx_seq_one_letter_code
_entity_poly.pdbx_strand_id
1 'polypeptide(L)'
;MNEYEASGIAAGIGTGMIILYLAIIVLWVVGMWKVFEKAGKPGWAAIIPIYNFIVMIEIVGKPMIWVLWLILPCVNFVFIVWLYNLVSKSFGKSEGFTVGMLLFPYIFWPILGFGDAKYLGPSAAEAQNGGFGNNPFNNPNNPFNTPNNPFNNPNDPFGNKQNPNDGQGNV
;
A
#
# COMPACT_ATOMS: atom_id res chain seq x y z
N MET A 1 44.20 13.09 -29.66
CA MET A 1 43.53 11.89 -29.13
C MET A 1 43.29 10.98 -30.29
N ASN A 2 43.75 9.75 -30.15
CA ASN A 2 43.85 8.79 -31.24
C ASN A 2 42.59 7.92 -31.16
N GLU A 3 42.09 7.38 -32.28
CA GLU A 3 40.81 6.65 -32.30
C GLU A 3 40.74 5.49 -31.28
N TYR A 4 41.88 4.90 -30.92
CA TYR A 4 42.01 3.89 -29.87
C TYR A 4 41.86 4.44 -28.44
N GLU A 5 42.29 5.67 -28.15
CA GLU A 5 42.09 6.31 -26.85
C GLU A 5 40.64 6.74 -26.70
N ALA A 6 40.04 7.27 -27.76
CA ALA A 6 38.62 7.59 -27.81
C ALA A 6 37.76 6.33 -27.63
N SER A 7 38.14 5.21 -28.26
CA SER A 7 37.47 3.91 -28.09
C SER A 7 37.66 3.33 -26.69
N GLY A 8 38.86 3.46 -26.10
CA GLY A 8 39.14 3.03 -24.73
C GLY A 8 38.38 3.84 -23.66
N ILE A 9 38.29 5.16 -23.84
CA ILE A 9 37.49 6.04 -22.99
C ILE A 9 35.99 5.75 -23.17
N ALA A 10 35.52 5.56 -24.39
CA ALA A 10 34.13 5.20 -24.67
C ALA A 10 33.74 3.83 -24.07
N ALA A 11 34.64 2.83 -24.15
CA ALA A 11 34.44 1.53 -23.53
C ALA A 11 34.47 1.60 -21.99
N GLY A 12 35.37 2.42 -21.42
CA GLY A 12 35.45 2.65 -19.98
C GLY A 12 34.21 3.36 -19.42
N ILE A 13 33.74 4.42 -20.09
CA ILE A 13 32.49 5.11 -19.75
C ILE A 13 31.30 4.17 -19.91
N GLY A 14 31.21 3.43 -21.02
CA GLY A 14 30.13 2.47 -21.27
C GLY A 14 30.04 1.39 -20.20
N THR A 15 31.18 0.81 -19.81
CA THR A 15 31.24 -0.24 -18.78
C THR A 15 30.90 0.32 -17.39
N GLY A 16 31.43 1.50 -17.03
CA GLY A 16 31.13 2.16 -15.76
C GLY A 16 29.65 2.52 -15.62
N MET A 17 29.03 3.00 -16.69
CA MET A 17 27.59 3.32 -16.72
C MET A 17 26.73 2.06 -16.57
N ILE A 18 27.12 0.94 -17.17
CA ILE A 18 26.41 -0.35 -17.00
C ILE A 18 26.47 -0.80 -15.54
N ILE A 19 27.64 -0.72 -14.89
CA ILE A 19 27.80 -1.13 -13.49
C ILE A 19 26.94 -0.24 -12.57
N LEU A 20 26.96 1.08 -12.78
CA LEU A 20 26.14 2.03 -12.02
C LEU A 20 24.64 1.73 -12.21
N TYR A 21 24.21 1.47 -13.45
CA TYR A 21 22.83 1.15 -13.77
C TYR A 21 22.36 -0.14 -13.09
N LEU A 22 23.19 -1.20 -13.11
CA LEU A 22 22.91 -2.44 -12.40
C LEU A 22 22.82 -2.23 -10.89
N ALA A 23 23.70 -1.43 -10.30
CA ALA A 23 23.65 -1.10 -8.87
C ALA A 23 22.34 -0.39 -8.49
N ILE A 24 21.86 0.55 -9.32
CA ILE A 24 20.58 1.25 -9.11
C ILE A 24 19.40 0.27 -9.20
N ILE A 25 19.41 -0.65 -10.18
CA ILE A 25 18.36 -1.67 -10.30
C ILE A 25 18.33 -2.56 -9.06
N VAL A 26 19.49 -3.02 -8.58
CA VAL A 26 19.58 -3.87 -7.40
C VAL A 26 19.01 -3.13 -6.17
N LEU A 27 19.38 -1.86 -5.97
CA LEU A 27 18.81 -1.05 -4.89
C LEU A 27 17.30 -0.93 -4.98
N TRP A 28 16.77 -0.70 -6.19
CA TRP A 28 15.33 -0.61 -6.43
C TRP A 28 14.61 -1.93 -6.08
N VAL A 29 15.11 -3.07 -6.57
CA VAL A 29 14.54 -4.40 -6.30
C VAL A 29 14.59 -4.74 -4.80
N VAL A 30 15.71 -4.46 -4.13
CA VAL A 30 15.83 -4.71 -2.68
C VAL A 30 14.91 -3.78 -1.90
N GLY A 31 14.75 -2.52 -2.34
CA GLY A 31 13.78 -1.60 -1.77
C GLY A 31 12.36 -2.18 -1.82
N MET A 32 11.95 -2.65 -2.98
CA MET A 32 10.65 -3.28 -3.21
C MET A 32 10.46 -4.57 -2.41
N TRP A 33 11.51 -5.39 -2.31
CA TRP A 33 11.54 -6.57 -1.44
C TRP A 33 11.23 -6.17 0.01
N LYS A 34 11.87 -5.12 0.54
CA LYS A 34 11.62 -4.64 1.90
C LYS A 34 10.20 -4.10 2.10
N VAL A 35 9.61 -3.46 1.09
CA VAL A 35 8.19 -3.06 1.12
C VAL A 35 7.29 -4.29 1.32
N PHE A 36 7.56 -5.38 0.61
CA PHE A 36 6.75 -6.59 0.68
C PHE A 36 6.91 -7.29 2.03
N GLU A 37 8.14 -7.38 2.55
CA GLU A 37 8.41 -7.92 3.88
C GLU A 37 7.68 -7.14 4.97
N LYS A 38 7.65 -5.80 4.88
CA LYS A 38 6.90 -4.94 5.81
C LYS A 38 5.38 -5.19 5.78
N ALA A 39 4.85 -5.59 4.64
CA ALA A 39 3.45 -5.95 4.49
C ALA A 39 3.15 -7.44 4.76
N GLY A 40 4.15 -8.21 5.24
CA GLY A 40 4.01 -9.63 5.54
C GLY A 40 3.91 -10.54 4.31
N LYS A 41 4.42 -10.09 3.16
CA LYS A 41 4.40 -10.80 1.88
C LYS A 41 5.79 -11.25 1.45
N PRO A 42 5.89 -12.31 0.62
CA PRO A 42 7.18 -12.79 0.13
C PRO A 42 7.86 -11.75 -0.75
N GLY A 43 9.02 -11.24 -0.34
CA GLY A 43 9.70 -10.18 -1.09
C GLY A 43 10.38 -10.62 -2.39
N TRP A 44 10.62 -11.92 -2.58
CA TRP A 44 11.03 -12.47 -3.89
C TRP A 44 9.96 -12.25 -4.97
N ALA A 45 8.70 -12.01 -4.58
CA ALA A 45 7.64 -11.64 -5.50
C ALA A 45 7.94 -10.35 -6.28
N ALA A 46 8.86 -9.50 -5.78
CA ALA A 46 9.29 -8.30 -6.48
C ALA A 46 10.00 -8.58 -7.82
N ILE A 47 10.56 -9.78 -8.00
CA ILE A 47 11.39 -10.12 -9.16
C ILE A 47 10.54 -10.55 -10.35
N ILE A 48 9.41 -11.23 -10.11
CA ILE A 48 8.55 -11.76 -11.17
C ILE A 48 7.50 -10.71 -11.54
N PRO A 49 7.46 -10.18 -12.77
CA PRO A 49 6.58 -9.05 -13.12
C PRO A 49 5.09 -9.29 -12.82
N ILE A 50 4.54 -10.44 -13.20
CA ILE A 50 3.12 -10.76 -12.98
C ILE A 50 2.84 -10.94 -11.47
N TYR A 51 3.69 -11.69 -10.77
CA TYR A 51 3.50 -11.98 -9.36
C TYR A 51 3.68 -10.74 -8.49
N ASN A 52 4.55 -9.82 -8.91
CA ASN A 52 4.75 -8.53 -8.28
C ASN A 52 3.45 -7.73 -8.16
N PHE A 53 2.70 -7.60 -9.26
CA PHE A 53 1.42 -6.90 -9.25
C PHE A 53 0.37 -7.60 -8.39
N ILE A 54 0.32 -8.94 -8.44
CA ILE A 54 -0.60 -9.73 -7.60
C ILE A 54 -0.33 -9.43 -6.12
N VAL A 55 0.93 -9.52 -5.69
CA VAL A 55 1.31 -9.25 -4.31
C VAL A 55 1.06 -7.79 -3.94
N MET A 56 1.32 -6.82 -4.82
CA MET A 56 0.96 -5.41 -4.57
C MET A 56 -0.54 -5.22 -4.36
N ILE A 57 -1.38 -5.86 -5.17
CA ILE A 57 -2.85 -5.82 -5.03
C ILE A 57 -3.28 -6.43 -3.69
N GLU A 58 -2.65 -7.51 -3.26
CA GLU A 58 -2.89 -8.12 -1.96
C GLU A 58 -2.44 -7.24 -0.79
N ILE A 59 -1.29 -6.55 -0.91
CA ILE A 59 -0.81 -5.55 0.07
C ILE A 59 -1.81 -4.39 0.18
N VAL A 60 -2.44 -4.03 -0.93
CA VAL A 60 -3.44 -2.96 -0.96
C VAL A 60 -4.83 -3.43 -0.50
N GLY A 61 -5.07 -4.74 -0.47
CA GLY A 61 -6.35 -5.35 -0.08
C GLY A 61 -7.44 -5.31 -1.15
N LYS A 62 -7.05 -5.24 -2.43
CA LYS A 62 -8.00 -5.24 -3.56
C LYS A 62 -8.18 -6.67 -4.10
N PRO A 63 -9.34 -6.99 -4.71
CA PRO A 63 -9.58 -8.33 -5.27
C PRO A 63 -8.67 -8.61 -6.47
N MET A 64 -8.23 -9.86 -6.63
CA MET A 64 -7.32 -10.29 -7.72
C MET A 64 -7.84 -10.02 -9.15
N ILE A 65 -9.15 -9.79 -9.33
CA ILE A 65 -9.71 -9.36 -10.62
C ILE A 65 -9.07 -8.07 -11.15
N TRP A 66 -8.45 -7.29 -10.27
CA TRP A 66 -7.67 -6.11 -10.60
C TRP A 66 -6.52 -6.39 -11.57
N VAL A 67 -5.96 -7.61 -11.57
CA VAL A 67 -4.93 -8.03 -12.53
C VAL A 67 -5.46 -8.07 -13.97
N LEU A 68 -6.76 -8.31 -14.19
CA LEU A 68 -7.37 -8.32 -15.53
C LEU A 68 -7.26 -6.94 -16.21
N TRP A 69 -7.29 -5.86 -15.44
CA TRP A 69 -7.15 -4.49 -15.94
C TRP A 69 -5.74 -4.20 -16.47
N LEU A 70 -4.73 -4.95 -16.02
CA LEU A 70 -3.36 -4.83 -16.55
C LEU A 70 -3.27 -5.31 -18.01
N ILE A 71 -4.20 -6.15 -18.48
CA ILE A 71 -4.23 -6.66 -19.86
C ILE A 71 -4.71 -5.58 -20.86
N LEU A 72 -5.48 -4.58 -20.40
CA LEU A 72 -5.99 -3.50 -21.24
C LEU A 72 -4.97 -2.35 -21.32
N PRO A 73 -4.31 -2.11 -22.47
CA PRO A 73 -3.19 -1.18 -22.56
C PRO A 73 -3.54 0.27 -22.19
N CYS A 74 -4.76 0.73 -22.51
CA CYS A 74 -5.20 2.09 -22.18
C CYS A 74 -5.51 2.27 -20.69
N VAL A 75 -6.02 1.23 -20.03
CA VAL A 75 -6.40 1.28 -18.60
C VAL A 75 -5.23 0.96 -17.69
N ASN A 76 -4.27 0.18 -18.18
CA ASN A 76 -3.05 -0.23 -17.48
C ASN A 76 -2.30 0.96 -16.87
N PHE A 77 -2.12 2.05 -17.62
CA PHE A 77 -1.39 3.22 -17.13
C PHE A 77 -2.08 3.90 -15.94
N VAL A 78 -3.37 4.21 -16.09
CA VAL A 78 -4.19 4.83 -15.02
C VAL A 78 -4.21 3.93 -13.79
N PHE A 79 -4.32 2.63 -14.01
CA PHE A 79 -4.35 1.63 -12.96
C PHE A 79 -3.02 1.55 -12.19
N ILE A 80 -1.87 1.61 -12.86
CA ILE A 80 -0.56 1.61 -12.19
C ILE A 80 -0.42 2.84 -11.28
N VAL A 81 -0.79 4.02 -11.77
CA VAL A 81 -0.77 5.26 -10.97
C VAL A 81 -1.68 5.11 -9.75
N TRP A 82 -2.88 4.55 -9.93
CA TRP A 82 -3.82 4.33 -8.84
C TRP A 82 -3.31 3.30 -7.82
N LEU A 83 -2.71 2.20 -8.28
CA LEU A 83 -2.11 1.19 -7.43
C LEU A 83 -0.98 1.78 -6.58
N TYR A 84 -0.12 2.62 -7.17
CA TYR A 84 0.98 3.28 -6.44
C TYR A 84 0.45 4.26 -5.39
N ASN A 85 -0.65 4.94 -5.69
CA ASN A 85 -1.34 5.80 -4.72
C ASN A 85 -1.83 4.98 -3.52
N LEU A 86 -2.49 3.86 -3.79
CA LEU A 86 -3.01 2.98 -2.74
C LEU A 86 -1.90 2.33 -1.91
N VAL A 87 -0.78 1.95 -2.53
CA VAL A 87 0.41 1.49 -1.80
C VAL A 87 0.89 2.61 -0.89
N SER A 88 1.13 3.81 -1.40
CA SER A 88 1.57 4.96 -0.58
C SER A 88 0.66 5.19 0.63
N LYS A 89 -0.67 5.13 0.43
CA LYS A 89 -1.66 5.27 1.50
C LYS A 89 -1.64 4.12 2.51
N SER A 90 -1.41 2.88 2.06
CA SER A 90 -1.26 1.71 2.93
C SER A 90 -0.05 1.83 3.88
N PHE A 91 0.91 2.70 3.55
CA PHE A 91 2.07 3.04 4.37
C PHE A 91 1.96 4.42 5.06
N GLY A 92 0.78 5.04 5.02
CA GLY A 92 0.52 6.34 5.66
C GLY A 92 1.18 7.54 4.97
N LYS A 93 1.51 7.44 3.68
CA LYS A 93 2.10 8.53 2.88
C LYS A 93 1.04 9.27 2.06
N SER A 94 1.31 10.55 1.79
CA SER A 94 0.42 11.44 1.03
C SER A 94 0.50 11.22 -0.48
N GLU A 95 -0.42 11.81 -1.23
CA GLU A 95 -0.46 11.76 -2.70
C GLU A 95 0.82 12.36 -3.33
N GLY A 96 1.41 13.38 -2.70
CA GLY A 96 2.69 13.95 -3.14
C GLY A 96 3.85 12.94 -3.11
N PHE A 97 3.82 11.99 -2.17
CA PHE A 97 4.78 10.88 -2.16
C PHE A 97 4.56 9.93 -3.35
N THR A 98 3.32 9.74 -3.77
CA THR A 98 2.98 8.94 -4.95
C THR A 98 3.52 9.59 -6.23
N VAL A 99 3.37 10.92 -6.34
CA VAL A 99 3.93 11.68 -7.47
C VAL A 99 5.45 11.56 -7.50
N GLY A 100 6.10 11.66 -6.33
CA GLY A 100 7.53 11.41 -6.19
C GLY A 100 7.94 9.99 -6.61
N MET A 101 7.13 8.99 -6.26
CA MET A 101 7.33 7.60 -6.69
C MET A 101 7.12 7.39 -8.19
N LEU A 102 6.22 8.16 -8.82
CA LEU A 102 5.99 8.09 -10.26
C LEU A 102 7.14 8.75 -11.05
N LEU A 103 7.65 9.88 -10.56
CA LEU A 103 8.77 10.59 -11.18
C LEU A 103 10.13 9.93 -10.91
N PHE A 104 10.34 9.41 -9.70
CA PHE A 104 11.60 8.82 -9.25
C PHE A 104 11.38 7.46 -8.54
N PRO A 105 10.85 6.44 -9.25
CA PRO A 105 10.55 5.14 -8.65
C PRO A 105 11.79 4.47 -8.05
N TYR A 106 12.94 4.61 -8.69
CA TYR A 106 14.20 3.99 -8.27
C TYR A 106 14.67 4.44 -6.88
N ILE A 107 14.23 5.60 -6.39
CA ILE A 107 14.64 6.17 -5.10
C ILE A 107 13.52 6.02 -4.06
N PHE A 108 12.27 6.30 -4.45
CA PHE A 108 11.13 6.30 -3.52
C PHE A 108 10.74 4.89 -3.05
N TRP A 109 10.89 3.86 -3.88
CA TRP A 109 10.65 2.47 -3.49
C TRP A 109 11.60 2.02 -2.37
N PRO A 110 12.93 2.19 -2.48
CA PRO A 110 13.87 1.97 -1.37
C PRO A 110 13.58 2.82 -0.14
N ILE A 111 13.22 4.10 -0.29
CA ILE A 111 12.85 4.95 0.85
C ILE A 111 11.64 4.39 1.61
N LEU A 112 10.63 3.88 0.90
CA LEU A 112 9.47 3.26 1.53
C LEU A 112 9.83 1.91 2.18
N GLY A 113 10.68 1.12 1.51
CA GLY A 113 11.14 -0.18 1.97
C GLY A 113 12.05 -0.11 3.20
N PHE A 114 13.04 0.78 3.21
CA PHE A 114 14.03 0.89 4.29
C PHE A 114 13.73 2.01 5.29
N GLY A 115 12.95 3.02 4.93
CA GLY A 115 12.62 4.14 5.82
C GLY A 115 11.63 3.76 6.91
N ASP A 116 11.25 4.72 7.74
CA ASP A 116 10.40 4.50 8.93
C ASP A 116 8.92 4.21 8.61
N ALA A 117 8.56 4.11 7.32
CA ALA A 117 7.21 3.81 6.90
C ALA A 117 6.80 2.41 7.39
N LYS A 118 5.78 2.35 8.25
CA LYS A 118 5.15 1.10 8.71
C LYS A 118 3.93 0.81 7.84
N TYR A 119 3.72 -0.46 7.55
CA TYR A 119 2.51 -0.90 6.88
C TYR A 119 1.33 -0.77 7.86
N LEU A 120 0.36 0.07 7.52
CA LEU A 120 -0.80 0.40 8.36
C LEU A 120 -2.03 -0.48 8.05
N GLY A 121 -1.94 -1.31 7.01
CA GLY A 121 -3.01 -2.21 6.56
C GLY A 121 -3.47 -1.93 5.14
N PRO A 122 -4.39 -2.76 4.62
CA PRO A 122 -4.78 -2.71 3.22
C PRO A 122 -5.52 -1.40 2.92
N SER A 123 -4.87 -0.51 2.17
CA SER A 123 -5.32 0.87 1.91
C SER A 123 -5.68 1.67 3.18
N ALA A 124 -4.97 1.53 4.30
CA ALA A 124 -5.21 2.26 5.57
C ALA A 124 -6.70 2.48 5.91
N ALA A 125 -7.44 1.37 6.07
CA ALA A 125 -8.89 1.24 6.32
C ALA A 125 -9.81 1.71 5.19
N GLU A 126 -9.47 2.79 4.50
CA GLU A 126 -10.20 3.35 3.40
C GLU A 126 -9.25 4.36 2.72
N ALA A 127 -9.52 4.74 1.48
CA ALA A 127 -9.58 6.19 1.29
C ALA A 127 -10.69 6.71 2.23
N GLN A 128 -10.41 6.98 3.51
CA GLN A 128 -11.40 7.27 4.57
C GLN A 128 -12.43 8.25 4.02
N ASN A 129 -13.65 7.81 3.68
CA ASN A 129 -14.74 8.58 3.03
C ASN A 129 -14.73 8.81 1.48
N GLY A 130 -13.88 8.17 0.67
CA GLY A 130 -13.55 8.63 -0.70
C GLY A 130 -14.24 7.96 -1.90
N GLY A 131 -15.25 7.12 -1.69
CA GLY A 131 -16.00 6.47 -2.78
C GLY A 131 -17.14 5.65 -2.22
N PHE A 132 -18.31 6.28 -2.07
CA PHE A 132 -19.53 5.72 -1.46
C PHE A 132 -19.37 5.05 -0.07
N GLY A 133 -18.23 5.21 0.61
CA GLY A 133 -17.92 4.56 1.90
C GLY A 133 -18.39 5.30 3.15
N ASN A 134 -18.86 6.54 3.02
CA ASN A 134 -19.59 7.21 4.09
C ASN A 134 -21.01 6.68 4.19
N ASN A 135 -21.14 5.47 4.72
CA ASN A 135 -22.40 5.02 5.24
C ASN A 135 -22.59 5.76 6.57
N PRO A 136 -23.56 6.68 6.72
CA PRO A 136 -23.84 7.34 8.01
C PRO A 136 -24.15 6.34 9.14
N PHE A 137 -24.41 5.08 8.78
CA PHE A 137 -24.64 3.95 9.66
C PHE A 137 -23.36 3.33 10.26
N ASN A 138 -22.17 3.54 9.69
CA ASN A 138 -20.91 3.00 10.20
C ASN A 138 -19.96 4.08 10.74
N ASN A 139 -20.53 5.14 11.31
CA ASN A 139 -19.77 6.15 12.04
C ASN A 139 -19.64 5.70 13.50
N PRO A 140 -18.43 5.50 14.07
CA PRO A 140 -18.27 5.13 15.48
C PRO A 140 -18.81 6.20 16.45
N ASN A 141 -19.07 7.42 15.97
CA ASN A 141 -19.71 8.50 16.70
C ASN A 141 -21.18 8.73 16.29
N ASN A 142 -21.84 7.79 15.58
CA ASN A 142 -23.28 7.91 15.40
C ASN A 142 -23.99 7.56 16.73
N PRO A 143 -25.06 8.30 17.10
CA PRO A 143 -25.82 8.00 18.31
C PRO A 143 -26.56 6.66 18.25
N PHE A 144 -26.54 5.97 17.10
CA PHE A 144 -27.25 4.71 16.85
C PHE A 144 -26.35 3.45 16.87
N ASN A 145 -25.01 3.59 16.84
CA ASN A 145 -24.02 2.51 16.96
C ASN A 145 -23.19 2.69 18.25
N THR A 146 -23.87 2.95 19.37
CA THR A 146 -23.24 2.89 20.69
C THR A 146 -23.16 1.43 21.16
N PRO A 147 -22.13 1.01 21.92
CA PRO A 147 -22.00 -0.37 22.43
C PRO A 147 -23.17 -0.85 23.31
N ASN A 148 -23.99 0.08 23.82
CA ASN A 148 -25.18 -0.19 24.63
C ASN A 148 -26.47 0.11 23.85
N ASN A 149 -26.49 -0.19 22.56
CA ASN A 149 -27.71 -0.13 21.77
C ASN A 149 -28.62 -1.32 22.12
N PRO A 150 -29.81 -1.08 22.70
CA PRO A 150 -30.73 -2.13 23.16
C PRO A 150 -31.28 -3.03 22.05
N PHE A 151 -30.98 -2.72 20.80
CA PHE A 151 -31.45 -3.44 19.62
C PHE A 151 -30.37 -4.33 18.98
N ASN A 152 -29.15 -4.29 19.49
CA ASN A 152 -27.99 -4.99 18.91
C ASN A 152 -27.49 -6.13 19.80
N ASN A 153 -28.00 -6.24 21.04
CA ASN A 153 -27.75 -7.42 21.83
C ASN A 153 -28.81 -8.48 21.43
N PRO A 154 -28.39 -9.60 20.80
CA PRO A 154 -29.31 -10.62 20.31
C PRO A 154 -30.11 -11.29 21.43
N ASN A 155 -29.68 -11.13 22.69
CA ASN A 155 -30.25 -11.78 23.86
C ASN A 155 -31.29 -10.91 24.59
N ASP A 156 -31.45 -9.63 24.25
CA ASP A 156 -32.44 -8.72 24.86
C ASP A 156 -33.05 -7.73 23.84
N PRO A 157 -33.69 -8.22 22.76
CA PRO A 157 -34.14 -7.43 21.59
C PRO A 157 -35.13 -6.29 21.88
N PHE A 158 -35.60 -6.16 23.12
CA PHE A 158 -36.55 -5.13 23.56
C PHE A 158 -35.96 -4.14 24.57
N GLY A 159 -34.65 -4.18 24.83
CA GLY A 159 -34.00 -3.17 25.66
C GLY A 159 -34.63 -3.01 27.03
N ASN A 160 -34.89 -4.12 27.72
CA ASN A 160 -35.37 -4.04 29.09
C ASN A 160 -34.24 -3.39 29.91
N LYS A 161 -34.43 -2.10 30.22
CA LYS A 161 -33.46 -1.26 30.92
C LYS A 161 -32.88 -2.05 32.09
N GLN A 162 -31.57 -2.27 32.09
CA GLN A 162 -30.87 -2.72 33.30
C GLN A 162 -31.31 -1.81 34.44
N ASN A 163 -31.81 -2.42 35.50
CA ASN A 163 -32.38 -1.71 36.63
C ASN A 163 -31.23 -0.95 37.31
N PRO A 164 -31.34 0.36 37.57
CA PRO A 164 -30.26 1.15 38.17
C PRO A 164 -29.79 0.66 39.55
N ASN A 165 -30.44 -0.34 40.15
CA ASN A 165 -30.17 -0.84 41.49
C ASN A 165 -29.24 -2.07 41.55
N ASP A 166 -28.79 -2.57 40.39
CA ASP A 166 -27.98 -3.81 40.32
C ASP A 166 -26.52 -3.59 40.77
N GLY A 167 -26.14 -2.34 41.04
CA GLY A 167 -24.81 -1.91 41.52
C GLY A 167 -24.69 -1.65 43.02
N GLN A 168 -25.72 -1.92 43.84
CA GLN A 168 -25.61 -1.84 45.30
C GLN A 168 -25.63 -3.24 45.91
N GLY A 169 -24.48 -3.90 45.89
CA GLY A 169 -24.36 -5.25 46.44
C GLY A 169 -22.93 -5.76 46.46
N ASN A 170 -22.00 -4.98 47.02
CA ASN A 170 -20.79 -5.56 47.59
C ASN A 170 -20.75 -5.21 49.08
N VAL A 171 -20.93 -6.26 49.88
CA VAL A 171 -20.35 -6.41 51.21
C VAL A 171 -18.84 -6.19 51.20
#